data_AF-A0A392SQZ0-F1
#
_entry.id   AF-A0A392SQZ0-F1
#
_cell.length_a   1.000
_cell.length_b   1.000
_cell.length_c   1.000
_cell.angle_alpha   90.00
_cell.angle_beta   90.00
_cell.angle_gamma   90.00
#
_symmetry.space_group_name_H-M   'P 1'
#
loop_
_entity.id
_entity.type
_entity.pdbx_description
1 polymer ?
#
loop_
_entity_poly.entity_id
_entity_poly.type
_entity_poly.pdbx_seq_one_letter_code
_entity_poly.pdbx_strand_id
1 'polypeptide(L)' 'GCLEIIDRKKDIVKLQHGEYVSLGKVEAAILGSPFVDNIMLYADSFQSYCVALVAVSRPALEEWASQQGIAYSDISEL' A
#
# COMPACT_ATOMS: atom_id res chain seq x y z
N GLY A 1 3.89 27.78 19.88
CA GLY A 1 3.36 26.40 19.82
C GLY A 1 3.20 26.04 18.36
N CYS A 2 3.62 24.83 17.97
CA CYS A 2 3.46 24.33 16.61
C CYS A 2 2.33 23.29 16.62
N LEU A 3 1.33 23.44 15.73
CA LEU A 3 0.34 22.40 15.45
C LEU A 3 0.69 21.79 14.10
N GLU A 4 0.67 20.47 14.02
CA GLU A 4 0.88 19.72 12.78
C GLU A 4 -0.32 18.82 12.51
N ILE A 5 -0.72 18.73 11.24
CA ILE A 5 -1.78 17.84 10.79
C ILE A 5 -1.15 16.46 10.59
N ILE A 6 -1.49 15.54 11.50
CA ILE A 6 -0.95 14.17 11.50
C ILE A 6 -1.78 13.21 10.64
N ASP A 7 -3.12 13.21 10.80
CA ASP A 7 -4.01 12.33 10.04
C ASP A 7 -5.50 12.68 10.30
N ARG A 8 -6.41 12.03 9.58
CA ARG A 8 -7.85 12.12 9.82
C ARG A 8 -8.25 11.08 10.87
N LYS A 9 -9.18 11.45 11.76
CA LYS A 9 -9.69 10.55 12.83
C LYS A 9 -10.17 9.18 12.33
N LYS A 10 -10.68 9.09 11.09
CA LYS A 10 -11.21 7.84 10.50
C LYS A 10 -10.13 6.95 9.90
N ASP A 11 -8.99 7.52 9.52
CA ASP A 11 -7.88 6.82 8.87
C ASP A 11 -6.84 6.33 9.90
N ILE A 12 -7.00 6.72 11.17
CA ILE A 12 -6.23 6.15 12.29
C ILE A 12 -7.03 4.99 12.89
N VAL A 13 -6.47 3.78 12.81
CA VAL A 13 -7.05 2.57 13.41
C VAL A 13 -6.19 2.10 14.57
N LYS A 14 -6.84 1.66 15.65
CA LYS A 14 -6.16 1.05 16.80
C LYS A 14 -6.21 -0.46 16.65
N LEU A 15 -5.04 -1.10 16.54
CA LEU A 15 -4.91 -2.55 16.50
C LEU A 15 -5.20 -3.18 17.87
N GLN A 16 -5.45 -4.49 17.91
CA GLN A 16 -5.72 -5.24 19.15
C GLN A 16 -4.66 -5.03 20.25
N HIS A 17 -3.39 -4.87 19.86
CA HIS A 17 -2.28 -4.65 20.79
C HIS A 17 -2.17 -3.21 21.33
N GLY A 18 -3.05 -2.32 20.87
CA GLY A 18 -3.08 -0.93 21.33
C GLY A 18 -2.22 0.05 20.54
N GLU A 19 -1.56 -0.43 19.50
CA GLU A 19 -0.82 0.38 18.52
C GLU A 19 -1.78 1.12 17.60
N TYR A 20 -1.40 2.34 17.22
CA TYR A 20 -2.16 3.16 16.28
C TYR A 20 -1.48 3.15 14.92
N VAL A 21 -2.22 2.79 13.89
CA VAL A 21 -1.74 2.76 12.51
C VAL A 21 -2.49 3.82 11.70
N SER A 22 -1.72 4.70 11.08
CA SER A 22 -2.20 5.67 10.09
C SER A 22 -2.29 5.00 8.72
N LEU A 23 -3.50 4.73 8.25
CA LEU A 23 -3.72 4.11 6.94
C LEU A 23 -3.17 5.00 5.82
N GLY A 24 -3.54 6.29 5.81
CA GLY A 24 -3.11 7.22 4.76
C GLY A 24 -1.58 7.41 4.68
N LYS A 25 -0.89 7.38 5.82
CA LYS A 25 0.58 7.46 5.85
C LYS A 25 1.23 6.23 5.23
N VAL A 26 0.71 5.04 5.52
CA VAL A 26 1.23 3.79 4.96
C VAL A 26 0.89 3.68 3.47
N GLU A 27 -0.32 4.08 3.07
CA GLU A 27 -0.72 4.18 1.66
C GLU A 27 0.22 5.10 0.88
N ALA A 28 0.49 6.31 1.39
CA ALA A 28 1.39 7.26 0.76
C ALA A 28 2.83 6.73 0.66
N ALA A 29 3.31 6.00 1.68
CA ALA A 29 4.64 5.39 1.65
C ALA A 29 4.76 4.32 0.55
N ILE A 30 3.72 3.51 0.35
CA ILE A 30 3.71 2.44 -0.66
C ILE A 30 3.48 3.01 -2.07
N LEU A 31 2.61 4.02 -2.20
CA LEU A 31 2.34 4.73 -3.45
C LEU A 31 3.59 5.42 -4.03
N GLY A 32 4.60 5.71 -3.20
CA GLY A 32 5.89 6.22 -3.67
C GLY A 32 6.69 5.21 -4.53
N SER A 33 6.29 3.94 -4.60
CA SER A 33 6.95 2.93 -5.41
C SER A 33 6.46 3.00 -6.88
N PRO A 34 7.37 2.90 -7.88
CA PRO A 34 7.00 2.98 -9.29
C PRO A 34 6.11 1.81 -9.76
N PHE A 35 6.05 0.73 -8.98
CA PHE A 35 5.27 -0.46 -9.28
C PHE A 35 3.79 -0.33 -8.90
N VAL A 36 3.43 0.65 -8.06
CA VAL A 36 2.09 0.77 -7.49
C VAL A 36 1.35 1.93 -8.13
N ASP A 37 0.22 1.65 -8.77
CA ASP A 37 -0.64 2.64 -9.40
C ASP A 37 -1.72 3.15 -8.43
N ASN A 38 -2.38 2.22 -7.72
CA ASN A 38 -3.36 2.54 -6.69
C ASN A 38 -3.21 1.57 -5.51
N ILE A 39 -3.44 2.08 -4.30
CA ILE A 39 -3.45 1.27 -3.08
C ILE A 39 -4.64 1.65 -2.19
N MET A 40 -5.25 0.65 -1.58
CA MET A 40 -6.27 0.83 -0.55
C MET A 40 -5.90 -0.03 0.66
N LEU A 41 -5.62 0.60 1.79
CA LEU A 41 -5.41 -0.09 3.05
C LEU A 41 -6.72 -0.30 3.81
N TYR A 42 -6.83 -1.48 4.41
CA TYR A 42 -7.90 -1.83 5.32
C TYR A 42 -7.28 -2.44 6.58
N ALA A 43 -7.65 -1.89 7.73
CA ALA A 43 -7.28 -2.43 9.02
C ALA A 43 -8.53 -2.60 9.86
N ASP A 44 -8.61 -3.73 10.55
CA ASP A 44 -9.69 -4.02 11.48
C ASP A 44 -9.14 -4.02 12.91
N SER A 45 -9.87 -3.40 13.84
CA SER A 45 -9.45 -3.26 15.24
C SER A 45 -9.40 -4.59 15.99
N PHE A 46 -10.07 -5.64 15.50
CA PHE A 46 -10.02 -6.99 16.07
C PHE A 46 -8.88 -7.83 15.50
N GLN A 47 -8.19 -7.36 14.46
CA GLN A 47 -7.04 -8.02 13.89
C GLN A 47 -5.74 -7.31 14.31
N SER A 48 -4.66 -8.08 14.41
CA SER A 48 -3.32 -7.54 14.69
C SER A 48 -2.55 -7.19 13.41
N TYR A 49 -3.18 -7.31 12.25
CA TYR A 49 -2.58 -7.05 10.95
C TYR A 49 -3.48 -6.15 10.10
N CYS A 50 -2.87 -5.42 9.18
CA CYS A 50 -3.55 -4.66 8.15
C CYS A 50 -3.45 -5.42 6.83
N VAL A 51 -4.49 -5.32 6.00
CA VAL A 51 -4.49 -5.84 4.63
C VAL A 51 -4.50 -4.67 3.66
N ALA A 52 -3.89 -4.83 2.51
CA ALA A 52 -3.85 -3.81 1.47
C ALA A 52 -4.25 -4.43 0.14
N LEU A 53 -5.07 -3.70 -0.62
CA LEU A 53 -5.37 -3.99 -2.00
C LEU A 53 -4.51 -3.09 -2.87
N VAL A 54 -3.66 -3.69 -3.69
CA VAL A 54 -2.67 -2.98 -4.51
C VAL A 54 -2.98 -3.23 -5.98
N ALA A 55 -3.15 -2.16 -6.75
CA ALA A 55 -3.17 -2.18 -8.20
C ALA A 55 -1.78 -1.80 -8.72
N VAL A 56 -1.15 -2.71 -9.46
CA VAL A 56 0.20 -2.51 -10.00
C VAL A 56 0.17 -1.77 -11.34
N SER A 57 1.20 -0.96 -11.58
CA SER A 57 1.35 -0.22 -12.84
C SER A 57 1.94 -1.13 -13.92
N ARG A 58 1.19 -1.31 -15.01
CA ARG A 58 1.59 -2.13 -16.18
C ARG A 58 2.95 -1.74 -16.76
N PRO A 59 3.22 -0.47 -17.11
CA PRO A 59 4.49 -0.11 -17.74
C PRO A 59 5.71 -0.37 -16.83
N ALA A 60 5.59 -0.12 -15.52
CA ALA A 60 6.66 -0.39 -14.57
C ALA A 60 6.92 -1.88 -14.40
N LEU A 61 5.86 -2.68 -14.49
CA LEU A 61 5.91 -4.12 -14.36
C LEU A 61 6.52 -4.78 -15.61
N GLU A 62 6.16 -4.31 -16.81
CA GLU A 62 6.75 -4.76 -18.08
C GLU A 62 8.24 -4.40 -18.17
N GLU A 63 8.63 -3.19 -17.73
CA GLU A 63 10.02 -2.77 -17.68
C GLU A 63 10.84 -3.66 -16.73
N TRP A 64 10.28 -3.99 -15.57
CA TRP A 64 10.92 -4.90 -14.62
C TRP A 64 11.05 -6.33 -15.15
N ALA A 65 10.01 -6.88 -15.79
CA ALA A 65 10.07 -8.21 -16.38
C ALA A 65 11.09 -8.30 -17.53
N SER A 66 11.19 -7.25 -18.36
CA SER A 66 12.20 -7.13 -19.40
C SER A 66 13.62 -7.09 -18.81
N GLN A 67 13.82 -6.37 -17.70
CA GLN A 67 15.11 -6.35 -16.98
C GLN A 67 15.46 -7.68 -16.32
N GLN A 68 14.49 -8.43 -15.82
CA GLN A 68 14.69 -9.73 -15.19
C GLN A 68 14.74 -10.90 -16.19
N GLY A 69 14.47 -10.66 -17.48
CA GLY A 69 14.47 -11.67 -18.52
C GLY A 69 13.35 -12.70 -18.38
N ILE A 70 12.24 -12.33 -17.72
CA ILE A 70 11.10 -13.22 -17.48
C ILE A 70 10.21 -13.15 -18.73
N ALA A 71 10.09 -14.26 -19.45
CA ALA A 71 9.17 -14.37 -20.57
C ALA A 71 7.75 -14.56 -20.04
N TYR A 72 6.85 -13.63 -20.35
CA TYR A 72 5.46 -13.67 -19.91
C TYR A 72 4.49 -13.79 -21.08
N SER A 73 3.50 -14.66 -20.94
CA SER A 73 2.46 -14.93 -21.96
C SER A 73 1.15 -14.20 -21.68
N ASP A 74 0.78 -14.00 -20.41
CA ASP A 74 -0.44 -13.32 -19.98
C ASP A 74 -0.21 -12.49 -18.71
N ILE A 75 -0.94 -11.39 -18.58
CA ILE A 75 -0.90 -10.47 -17.42
C ILE A 75 -1.20 -11.14 -16.07
N SER A 76 -1.84 -12.31 -16.08
CA SER A 76 -2.14 -13.11 -14.90
C SER A 76 -0.95 -13.93 -14.40
N GLU A 77 0.09 -14.06 -15.23
CA GLU A 77 1.32 -14.82 -14.94
C GLU A 77 2.48 -13.93 -14.45
N LEU A 78 2.25 -12.61 -14.38
CA LEU A 78 3.18 -11.63 -13.82
C LEU A 78 2.75 -11.15 -12.43
#